data_AF-A0A0F9DZ23-F1
#
_entry.id   AF-A0A0F9DZ23-F1
#
_cell.length_a   1.000
_cell.length_b   1.000
_cell.length_c   1.000
_cell.angle_alpha   90.00
_cell.angle_beta   90.00
_cell.angle_gamma   90.00
#
_symmetry.space_group_name_H-M   'P 1'
#
loop_
_entity.id
_entity.type
_entity.pdbx_description
1 polymer ?
#
loop_
_entity_poly.entity_id
_entity_poly.type
_entity_poly.pdbx_seq_one_letter_code
_entity_poly.pdbx_strand_id
1 'polypeptide(L)'
;MPENALASMDVVEGLILQLFASEPMLTNPTNMAIDAKGRVWVCEGTNYRSFANPEISYDNKGDRILILEDTDGDGVADTQKVYYQGK
;
A
#
# COMPACT_ATOMS: atom_id res chain seq x y z
N MET A 1 11.53 5.27 -9.84
CA MET A 1 10.88 6.03 -8.78
C MET A 1 9.37 5.79 -8.87
N PRO A 2 8.62 5.79 -7.75
CA PRO A 2 7.20 5.46 -7.74
C PRO A 2 6.36 6.23 -8.78
N GLU A 3 6.67 7.51 -9.00
CA GLU A 3 6.02 8.38 -9.97
C GLU A 3 6.15 7.89 -11.43
N ASN A 4 7.18 7.10 -11.75
CA ASN A 4 7.37 6.55 -13.09
C ASN A 4 6.32 5.47 -13.42
N ALA A 5 5.67 4.87 -12.41
CA ALA A 5 4.64 3.86 -12.64
C ALA A 5 3.46 4.41 -13.45
N LEU A 6 3.20 5.71 -13.36
CA LEU A 6 2.13 6.38 -14.07
C LEU A 6 2.41 6.52 -15.58
N ALA A 7 3.70 6.59 -15.96
CA ALA A 7 4.10 6.89 -17.34
C ALA A 7 3.74 5.78 -18.35
N SER A 8 3.46 4.56 -17.87
CA SER A 8 3.09 3.41 -18.71
C SER A 8 1.62 3.02 -18.62
N MET A 9 0.76 3.84 -18.00
CA MET A 9 -0.67 3.57 -17.85
C MET A 9 -1.50 4.43 -18.80
N ASP A 10 -2.46 3.81 -19.48
CA ASP A 10 -3.47 4.53 -20.27
C ASP A 10 -4.67 4.88 -19.38
N VAL A 11 -5.09 6.14 -19.43
CA VAL A 11 -6.22 6.64 -18.63
C VAL A 11 -7.35 7.06 -19.58
N VAL A 12 -8.56 6.61 -19.28
CA VAL A 12 -9.76 6.98 -20.07
C VAL A 12 -10.02 8.49 -19.94
N GLU A 13 -10.45 9.10 -21.04
CA GLU A 13 -10.82 10.53 -21.04
C GLU A 13 -11.83 10.85 -19.93
N GLY A 14 -11.58 11.94 -19.20
CA GLY A 14 -12.40 12.37 -18.07
C GLY A 14 -12.02 11.75 -16.72
N LEU A 15 -11.04 10.84 -16.66
CA LEU A 15 -10.47 10.32 -15.41
C LEU A 15 -9.06 10.88 -15.15
N ILE A 16 -8.68 10.92 -13.87
CA ILE A 16 -7.34 11.30 -13.42
C ILE A 16 -6.72 10.09 -12.73
N LEU A 17 -5.45 9.85 -13.01
CA LEU A 17 -4.62 8.85 -12.33
C LEU A 17 -3.55 9.56 -11.52
N GLN A 18 -3.41 9.19 -10.26
CA GLN A 18 -2.45 9.76 -9.31
C GLN A 18 -1.88 8.66 -8.43
N LEU A 19 -0.62 8.82 -8.02
CA LEU A 19 0.01 7.95 -7.04
C LEU A 19 -0.48 8.34 -5.64
N PHE A 20 -1.19 7.43 -4.98
CA PHE A 20 -1.69 7.65 -3.62
C PHE A 20 -0.65 7.31 -2.53
N ALA A 21 0.01 6.15 -2.64
CA ALA A 21 1.02 5.71 -1.67
C ALA A 21 2.01 4.74 -2.33
N SER A 22 3.25 4.72 -1.84
CA SER A 22 4.32 3.82 -2.28
C SER A 22 5.25 3.44 -1.14
N GLU A 23 6.27 2.65 -1.42
CA GLU A 23 7.38 2.41 -0.50
C GLU A 23 8.01 3.74 -0.04
N PRO A 24 8.42 3.84 1.24
CA PRO A 24 8.41 2.81 2.28
C PRO A 24 7.11 2.70 3.09
N MET A 25 6.05 3.44 2.72
CA MET A 25 4.80 3.50 3.49
C MET A 25 4.05 2.16 3.51
N LEU A 26 4.15 1.41 2.42
CA LEU A 26 3.73 0.02 2.27
C LEU A 26 4.74 -0.72 1.36
N THR A 27 4.72 -2.05 1.33
CA THR A 27 5.69 -2.85 0.57
C THR A 27 5.09 -4.02 -0.22
N ASN A 28 3.98 -4.62 0.23
CA ASN A 28 3.38 -5.74 -0.50
C ASN A 28 1.84 -5.79 -0.36
N PRO A 29 1.11 -4.83 -0.96
CA PRO A 29 -0.34 -4.73 -0.84
C PRO A 29 -1.03 -5.93 -1.53
N THR A 30 -1.93 -6.59 -0.82
CA THR A 30 -2.66 -7.79 -1.29
C THR A 30 -4.17 -7.59 -1.37
N ASN A 31 -4.74 -6.74 -0.52
CA ASN A 31 -6.13 -6.34 -0.53
C ASN A 31 -6.28 -4.94 0.06
N MET A 32 -7.36 -4.22 -0.28
CA MET A 32 -7.64 -2.90 0.26
C MET A 32 -9.15 -2.62 0.42
N ALA A 33 -9.49 -1.69 1.32
CA ALA A 33 -10.85 -1.17 1.49
C ALA A 33 -10.81 0.31 1.92
N ILE A 34 -11.88 1.05 1.65
CA ILE A 34 -12.03 2.44 2.10
C ILE A 34 -13.08 2.48 3.22
N ASP A 35 -12.76 3.12 4.34
CA ASP A 35 -13.71 3.24 5.45
C ASP A 35 -14.58 4.51 5.36
N ALA A 36 -15.54 4.63 6.28
CA ALA A 36 -16.48 5.78 6.31
C ALA A 36 -15.81 7.14 6.60
N LYS A 37 -14.53 7.16 6.96
CA LYS A 37 -13.74 8.38 7.14
C LYS A 37 -12.87 8.70 5.93
N GLY A 38 -12.96 7.92 4.85
CA GLY A 38 -12.16 8.09 3.65
C GLY A 38 -10.74 7.51 3.75
N ARG A 39 -10.43 6.77 4.81
CA ARG A 39 -9.09 6.19 4.99
C ARG A 39 -8.96 4.88 4.21
N VAL A 40 -7.78 4.63 3.68
CA VAL A 40 -7.47 3.43 2.89
C VAL A 40 -6.84 2.39 3.78
N TRP A 41 -7.52 1.26 3.94
CA TRP A 41 -7.03 0.09 4.65
C TRP A 41 -6.33 -0.85 3.68
N VAL A 42 -5.16 -1.36 4.05
CA VAL A 42 -4.35 -2.24 3.18
C VAL A 42 -3.89 -3.47 3.95
N CYS A 43 -4.09 -4.66 3.40
CA CYS A 43 -3.46 -5.89 3.88
C CYS A 43 -2.12 -6.09 3.16
N GLU A 44 -1.03 -6.29 3.90
CA GLU A 44 0.29 -6.56 3.36
C GLU A 44 0.74 -7.99 3.61
N GLY A 45 1.23 -8.64 2.56
CA GLY A 45 1.83 -9.98 2.64
C GLY A 45 3.36 -9.92 2.73
N THR A 46 3.93 -9.34 3.78
CA THR A 46 5.39 -9.18 3.94
C THR A 46 6.15 -10.50 3.73
N ASN A 47 5.59 -11.62 4.21
CA ASN A 47 6.22 -12.94 4.11
C ASN A 47 5.78 -13.77 2.90
N TYR A 48 5.05 -13.18 1.95
CA TYR A 48 4.48 -13.89 0.81
C TYR A 48 5.57 -14.66 0.04
N ARG A 49 5.39 -15.99 -0.07
CA ARG A 49 6.29 -16.94 -0.74
C ARG A 49 7.72 -17.03 -0.18
N SER A 50 8.01 -16.54 1.02
CA SER A 50 9.33 -16.68 1.67
C SER A 50 9.81 -18.13 1.76
N PHE A 51 8.92 -19.10 1.95
CA PHE A 51 9.27 -20.53 1.99
C PHE A 51 9.77 -21.10 0.64
N ALA A 52 9.35 -20.50 -0.48
CA ALA A 52 9.67 -20.95 -1.84
C ALA A 52 10.77 -20.11 -2.49
N ASN A 53 11.04 -18.92 -1.95
CA ASN A 53 11.95 -17.92 -2.49
C ASN A 53 12.96 -17.50 -1.40
N PRO A 54 14.10 -18.19 -1.26
CA PRO A 54 15.06 -17.95 -0.18
C PRO A 54 15.71 -16.54 -0.21
N GLU A 55 15.61 -15.84 -1.34
CA GLU A 55 16.05 -14.44 -1.49
C GLU A 55 15.11 -13.43 -0.77
N ILE A 56 13.86 -13.84 -0.47
CA ILE A 56 12.91 -13.03 0.27
C ILE A 56 13.18 -13.21 1.76
N SER A 57 13.68 -12.14 2.40
CA SER A 57 13.89 -12.13 3.85
C SER A 57 12.58 -12.38 4.57
N TYR A 58 12.55 -13.38 5.44
CA TYR A 58 11.45 -13.62 6.36
C TYR A 58 11.42 -12.53 7.43
N ASP A 59 10.28 -11.84 7.59
CA ASP A 59 10.03 -10.91 8.67
C ASP A 59 9.30 -11.64 9.82
N ASN A 60 9.97 -11.77 10.96
CA ASN A 60 9.40 -12.41 12.14
C ASN A 60 8.30 -11.59 12.83
N LYS A 61 8.04 -10.36 12.38
CA LYS A 61 6.88 -9.58 12.79
C LYS A 61 5.63 -10.02 12.05
N GLY A 62 5.75 -10.74 10.93
CA GLY A 62 4.61 -11.22 10.15
C GLY A 62 3.99 -10.17 9.22
N ASP A 63 2.78 -10.48 8.76
CA ASP A 63 1.99 -9.66 7.84
C ASP A 63 1.26 -8.51 8.56
N ARG A 64 0.92 -7.44 7.84
CA ARG A 64 0.37 -6.20 8.42
C ARG A 64 -1.00 -5.86 7.85
N ILE A 65 -1.82 -5.21 8.68
CA ILE A 65 -2.96 -4.41 8.22
C ILE A 65 -2.61 -2.95 8.51
N LEU A 66 -2.56 -2.13 7.46
CA LEU A 66 -2.28 -0.71 7.53
C LEU A 66 -3.55 0.12 7.36
N ILE A 67 -3.54 1.32 7.93
CA ILE A 67 -4.46 2.41 7.66
C ILE A 67 -3.62 3.55 7.09
N LEU A 68 -3.95 3.99 5.89
CA LEU A 68 -3.35 5.13 5.19
C LEU A 68 -4.38 6.26 5.13
N GLU A 69 -3.93 7.49 5.37
CA GLU A 69 -4.81 8.65 5.47
C GLU A 69 -4.18 9.85 4.75
N ASP A 70 -4.95 10.42 3.83
CA ASP A 70 -4.76 11.74 3.24
C ASP A 70 -5.46 12.75 4.16
N THR A 71 -4.69 13.66 4.74
CA THR A 71 -5.15 14.62 5.77
C THR A 71 -5.36 16.02 5.23
N ASP A 72 -4.86 16.32 4.03
CA ASP A 72 -4.97 17.64 3.41
C ASP A 72 -5.84 17.67 2.13
N GLY A 73 -6.24 16.49 1.65
CA GLY A 73 -7.16 16.29 0.54
C GLY A 73 -6.49 16.42 -0.84
N ASP A 74 -5.17 16.28 -0.93
CA ASP A 74 -4.44 16.37 -2.20
C ASP A 74 -4.44 15.07 -3.01
N GLY A 75 -5.03 14.00 -2.48
CA GLY A 75 -5.08 12.68 -3.12
C GLY A 75 -3.81 11.84 -2.89
N VAL A 76 -2.96 12.21 -1.94
CA VAL A 76 -1.75 11.49 -1.51
C VAL A 76 -1.88 11.12 -0.02
N ALA A 77 -1.46 9.91 0.34
CA ALA A 77 -1.43 9.52 1.75
C ALA A 77 -0.32 10.29 2.49
N ASP A 78 -0.69 10.93 3.60
CA ASP A 78 0.24 11.64 4.49
C ASP A 78 0.74 10.75 5.63
N THR A 79 -0.16 9.92 6.16
CA THR A 79 0.09 9.16 7.38
C THR A 79 -0.20 7.68 7.19
N GLN A 80 0.51 6.89 7.99
CA GLN A 80 0.39 5.45 8.03
C GLN A 80 0.31 4.99 9.48
N LYS A 81 -0.62 4.07 9.75
CA LYS A 81 -0.76 3.40 11.03
C LYS A 81 -0.86 1.89 10.83
N VAL A 82 -0.07 1.13 11.58
CA VAL A 82 -0.26 -0.32 11.70
C VAL A 82 -1.47 -0.58 12.61
N TYR A 83 -2.56 -1.09 12.04
CA TYR A 83 -3.74 -1.49 12.80
C TYR A 83 -3.53 -2.85 13.47
N TYR A 84 -2.97 -3.80 12.71
CA TYR A 84 -2.66 -5.13 13.18
C TYR A 84 -1.36 -5.62 12.57
N GLN A 85 -0.59 -6.36 13.36
CA GLN A 85 0.64 -7.03 12.96
C GLN A 85 0.52 -8.49 13.39
N GLY A 86 0.73 -9.40 12.45
CA GLY A 86 0.74 -10.84 12.67
C GLY A 86 1.93 -11.30 13.53
N LYS A 87 2.28 -12.58 13.40
CA LYS A 87 3.45 -13.20 14.00
C LYS A 87 4.04 -14.21 13.03
#